data_AF-A0A0C2G682-F1
#
_entry.id   AF-A0A0C2G682-F1
#
_cell.length_a   1.000
_cell.length_b   1.000
_cell.length_c   1.000
_cell.angle_alpha   90.00
_cell.angle_beta   90.00
_cell.angle_gamma   90.00
#
_symmetry.space_group_name_H-M   'P 1'
#
loop_
_entity.id
_entity.type
_entity.pdbx_description
1 polymer ?
#
loop_
_entity_poly.entity_id
_entity_poly.type
_entity_poly.pdbx_seq_one_letter_code
_entity_poly.pdbx_strand_id
1 'polypeptide(L)'
;MTWGEEGKRGGLIKCPSISGESILAVKKSDLHEVLRLIRFDACNSTRARDHTRLMLECICDGLASNAQEVEEITQSTLFKSLRSAEDIMCDLVRNRFLTVDENPAVARIYGIPATKLSPTQLGRATLVSALPPDAALFVFADLQQATKSIVLDTELHMLYLVTPTNCSVWQGCDWNHLHTIFSKLRNEEKRVAKLVGANDRFILSRLRGASAASSDRSYQLHLRFFSALALFDVISEKPIDEVARRFRISRGTLQTLQQQSATYAGM
;
A
#
# COMPACT_ATOMS: atom_id res chain seq x y z
N MET A 1 -19.02 -23.84 -7.49
CA MET A 1 -17.83 -24.64 -7.16
C MET A 1 -16.90 -23.78 -6.34
N THR A 2 -16.88 -24.04 -5.03
CA THR A 2 -16.04 -23.35 -4.06
C THR A 2 -14.61 -23.87 -4.17
N TRP A 3 -13.67 -22.99 -4.50
CA TRP A 3 -12.24 -23.25 -4.43
C TRP A 3 -11.85 -23.37 -2.96
N GLY A 4 -11.61 -24.60 -2.49
CA GLY A 4 -11.09 -24.88 -1.16
C GLY A 4 -9.57 -25.02 -1.21
N GLU A 5 -8.87 -24.26 -0.37
CA GLU A 5 -7.42 -24.36 -0.13
C GLU A 5 -7.03 -25.82 0.19
N GLU A 6 -6.10 -26.41 -0.56
CA GLU A 6 -5.65 -27.81 -0.41
C GLU A 6 -4.94 -28.08 0.94
N GLY A 7 -4.55 -27.04 1.69
CA GLY A 7 -3.80 -27.17 2.95
C GLY A 7 -4.59 -27.46 4.23
N LYS A 8 -5.93 -27.57 4.19
CA LYS A 8 -6.78 -27.65 5.42
C LYS A 8 -7.37 -29.02 5.76
N ARG A 9 -6.98 -30.10 5.08
CA ARG A 9 -7.61 -31.44 5.24
C ARG A 9 -6.83 -32.44 6.10
N GLY A 10 -6.17 -31.94 7.14
CA GLY A 10 -5.65 -32.77 8.24
C GLY A 10 -6.41 -32.46 9.54
N GLY A 11 -7.65 -32.92 9.67
CA GLY A 11 -8.32 -32.91 10.98
C GLY A 11 -7.63 -33.92 11.89
N LEU A 12 -6.98 -33.45 12.96
CA LEU A 12 -6.32 -34.28 13.99
C LEU A 12 -7.37 -35.00 14.85
N ILE A 13 -8.13 -35.92 14.25
CA ILE A 13 -8.86 -36.96 14.96
C ILE A 13 -8.04 -38.22 14.75
N LYS A 14 -7.33 -38.67 15.80
CA LYS A 14 -6.51 -39.88 15.81
C LYS A 14 -7.35 -41.11 15.43
N CYS A 15 -7.34 -41.48 14.15
CA CYS A 15 -7.66 -42.82 13.65
C CYS A 15 -6.40 -43.40 12.97
N PRO A 16 -6.02 -44.66 13.22
CA PRO A 16 -4.73 -45.23 12.82
C PRO A 16 -4.71 -45.73 11.37
N SER A 17 -5.11 -44.87 10.41
CA SER A 17 -4.88 -45.09 8.97
C SER A 17 -4.51 -43.74 8.34
N ILE A 18 -3.21 -43.45 8.36
CA ILE A 18 -2.65 -42.12 8.16
C ILE A 18 -2.25 -41.95 6.68
N SER A 19 -3.23 -41.76 5.79
CA SER A 19 -2.98 -41.27 4.43
C SER A 19 -4.09 -40.31 4.03
N GLY A 20 -3.75 -39.02 3.92
CA GLY A 20 -4.65 -38.02 3.35
C GLY A 20 -4.52 -38.04 1.83
N GLU A 21 -5.62 -38.30 1.12
CA GLU A 21 -5.66 -38.21 -0.34
C GLU A 21 -6.10 -36.80 -0.75
N SER A 22 -5.36 -36.17 -1.68
CA SER A 22 -5.76 -34.94 -2.37
C SER A 22 -5.95 -35.24 -3.86
N ILE A 23 -7.16 -35.02 -4.37
CA ILE A 23 -7.51 -35.28 -5.77
C ILE A 23 -7.72 -33.93 -6.46
N LEU A 24 -6.83 -33.60 -7.39
CA LEU A 24 -6.92 -32.42 -8.23
C LEU A 24 -7.51 -32.78 -9.59
N ALA A 25 -8.70 -32.28 -9.90
CA ALA A 25 -9.35 -32.48 -11.20
C ALA A 25 -8.81 -31.48 -12.23
N VAL A 26 -8.22 -31.97 -13.33
CA VAL A 26 -7.57 -31.15 -14.36
C VAL A 26 -8.08 -31.52 -15.74
N LYS A 27 -8.24 -30.53 -16.63
CA LYS A 27 -8.48 -30.79 -18.06
C LYS A 27 -7.26 -31.47 -18.68
N LYS A 28 -7.48 -32.34 -19.68
CA LYS A 28 -6.38 -33.04 -20.36
C LYS A 28 -5.34 -32.08 -20.97
N SER A 29 -5.75 -30.88 -21.40
CA SER A 29 -4.86 -29.84 -21.92
C SER A 29 -3.87 -29.29 -20.89
N ASP A 30 -4.27 -29.24 -19.62
CA ASP A 30 -3.56 -28.52 -18.57
C ASP A 30 -2.76 -29.48 -17.67
N LEU A 31 -2.89 -30.79 -17.90
CA LEU A 31 -2.27 -31.85 -17.09
C LEU A 31 -0.74 -31.69 -16.99
N HIS A 32 -0.08 -31.33 -18.08
CA HIS A 32 1.37 -31.16 -18.09
C HIS A 32 1.83 -30.03 -17.17
N GLU A 33 1.15 -28.89 -17.22
CA GLU A 33 1.47 -27.72 -16.42
C GLU A 33 1.16 -27.95 -14.93
N VAL A 34 0.05 -28.63 -14.63
CA VAL A 34 -0.30 -28.98 -13.25
C VAL A 34 0.71 -29.97 -12.65
N LEU A 35 1.14 -30.99 -13.39
CA LEU A 35 2.19 -31.92 -12.92
C LEU A 35 3.52 -31.21 -12.69
N ARG A 36 3.84 -30.19 -13.51
CA ARG A 36 5.02 -29.33 -13.30
C ARG A 36 4.92 -28.58 -11.97
N LEU A 37 3.75 -28.03 -11.65
CA LEU A 37 3.51 -27.29 -10.39
C LEU A 37 3.57 -28.19 -9.15
N ILE A 38 3.03 -29.41 -9.23
CA ILE A 38 3.09 -30.37 -8.11
C ILE A 38 4.53 -30.77 -7.81
N ARG A 39 5.38 -30.86 -8.83
CA ARG A 39 6.81 -31.19 -8.71
C ARG A 39 7.70 -29.98 -8.49
N PHE A 40 7.13 -28.79 -8.32
CA PHE A 40 7.88 -27.56 -8.25
C PHE A 40 8.51 -27.37 -6.86
N ASP A 41 9.82 -27.53 -6.76
CA ASP A 41 10.58 -27.14 -5.58
C ASP A 41 10.78 -25.61 -5.58
N ALA A 42 10.05 -24.92 -4.69
CA ALA A 42 9.99 -23.47 -4.61
C ALA A 42 11.29 -22.78 -4.14
N CYS A 43 12.37 -23.53 -3.89
CA CYS A 43 13.54 -23.01 -3.19
C CYS A 43 14.54 -22.23 -4.08
N ASN A 44 14.43 -22.29 -5.42
CA ASN A 44 15.47 -21.77 -6.32
C ASN A 44 15.12 -20.47 -7.07
N SER A 45 13.99 -19.80 -6.78
CA SER A 45 13.75 -18.49 -7.38
C SER A 45 14.46 -17.41 -6.55
N THR A 46 15.58 -16.89 -7.05
CA THR A 46 16.22 -15.65 -6.57
C THR A 46 15.26 -14.48 -6.79
N ARG A 47 14.29 -14.32 -5.88
CA ARG A 47 13.36 -13.21 -5.91
C ARG A 47 14.12 -11.95 -5.50
N ALA A 48 14.09 -10.93 -6.34
CA ALA A 48 14.55 -9.61 -5.96
C ALA A 48 13.42 -8.83 -5.29
N ARG A 49 13.74 -8.03 -4.29
CA ARG A 49 12.78 -7.15 -3.59
C ARG A 49 13.27 -5.72 -3.54
N ASP A 50 12.33 -4.79 -3.36
CA ASP A 50 12.65 -3.41 -3.08
C ASP A 50 13.10 -3.27 -1.62
N HIS A 51 14.32 -2.76 -1.42
CA HIS A 51 14.92 -2.58 -0.09
C HIS A 51 14.78 -1.15 0.43
N THR A 52 14.05 -0.27 -0.24
CA THR A 52 13.87 1.13 0.19
C THR A 52 13.36 1.27 1.62
N ARG A 53 12.35 0.47 1.98
CA ARG A 53 11.82 0.44 3.35
C ARG A 53 12.85 -0.09 4.34
N LEU A 54 13.47 -1.23 4.03
CA LEU A 54 14.49 -1.84 4.88
C LEU A 54 15.65 -0.88 5.16
N MET A 55 16.19 -0.23 4.14
CA MET A 55 17.32 0.70 4.30
C MET A 55 16.93 1.91 5.16
N LEU A 56 15.73 2.47 4.97
CA LEU A 56 15.25 3.55 5.82
C LEU A 56 15.11 3.09 7.28
N GLU A 57 14.52 1.92 7.52
CA GLU A 57 14.35 1.36 8.86
C GLU A 57 15.71 1.12 9.54
N CYS A 58 16.68 0.50 8.84
CA CYS A 58 18.02 0.26 9.37
C CYS A 58 18.74 1.56 9.78
N ILE A 59 18.61 2.63 9.00
CA ILE A 59 19.23 3.92 9.31
C ILE A 59 18.49 4.63 10.45
N CYS A 60 17.16 4.57 10.46
CA CYS A 60 16.34 5.17 11.51
C CYS A 60 16.55 4.51 12.89
N ASP A 61 16.73 3.18 12.91
CA ASP A 61 17.03 2.39 14.12
C ASP A 61 18.50 2.47 14.55
N GLY A 62 19.38 3.05 13.71
CA GLY A 62 20.79 3.19 13.99
C GLY A 62 21.61 1.91 13.78
N LEU A 63 21.08 0.95 13.01
CA LEU A 63 21.81 -0.25 12.58
C LEU A 63 22.85 0.04 11.49
N ALA A 64 22.62 1.11 10.72
CA ALA A 64 23.57 1.59 9.72
C ALA A 64 23.64 3.13 9.70
N SER A 65 24.83 3.64 9.46
CA SER A 65 25.15 5.07 9.51
C SER A 65 25.97 5.55 8.30
N ASN A 66 26.34 4.65 7.40
CA ASN A 66 27.08 4.95 6.17
C ASN A 66 26.73 3.94 5.07
N ALA A 67 27.15 4.24 3.84
CA ALA A 67 26.86 3.42 2.65
C ALA A 67 27.36 1.97 2.76
N GLN A 68 28.53 1.77 3.37
CA GLN A 68 29.14 0.46 3.49
C GLN A 68 28.33 -0.45 4.43
N GLU A 69 27.94 0.04 5.60
CA GLU A 69 27.10 -0.69 6.56
C GLU A 69 25.74 -1.08 5.93
N VAL A 70 25.14 -0.18 5.13
CA VAL A 70 23.88 -0.47 4.42
C VAL A 70 24.04 -1.60 3.40
N GLU A 71 25.16 -1.61 2.67
CA GLU A 71 25.48 -2.64 1.68
C GLU A 71 25.73 -4.00 2.36
N GLU A 72 26.47 -4.04 3.47
CA GLU A 72 26.72 -5.26 4.27
C GLU A 72 25.41 -5.88 4.80
N ILE A 73 24.49 -5.04 5.30
CA ILE A 73 23.16 -5.51 5.73
C ILE A 73 22.38 -6.06 4.54
N THR A 74 22.40 -5.36 3.40
CA THR A 74 21.67 -5.76 2.20
C THR A 74 22.15 -7.10 1.66
N GLN A 75 23.45 -7.37 1.70
CA GLN A 75 24.05 -8.65 1.30
C GLN A 75 23.69 -9.81 2.24
N SER A 76 23.32 -9.50 3.48
CA SER A 76 22.90 -10.48 4.48
C SER A 76 21.41 -10.84 4.40
N THR A 77 20.65 -10.23 3.49
CA THR A 77 19.21 -10.49 3.33
C THR A 77 18.94 -11.71 2.43
N LEU A 78 17.79 -12.37 2.65
CA LEU A 78 17.36 -13.53 1.85
C LEU A 78 17.12 -13.18 0.37
N PHE A 79 16.74 -11.94 0.07
CA PHE A 79 16.35 -11.50 -1.27
C PHE A 79 17.37 -10.52 -1.82
N LYS A 80 17.67 -10.62 -3.12
CA LYS A 80 18.55 -9.63 -3.76
C LYS A 80 17.83 -8.29 -3.87
N SER A 81 18.54 -7.18 -3.66
CA SER A 81 17.97 -5.85 -3.92
C SER A 81 17.67 -5.65 -5.41
N LEU A 82 16.53 -5.03 -5.73
CA LEU A 82 16.18 -4.61 -7.10
C LEU A 82 17.05 -3.46 -7.62
N ARG A 83 17.59 -2.64 -6.71
CA ARG A 83 18.37 -1.43 -7.01
C ARG A 83 19.64 -1.42 -6.18
N SER A 84 20.66 -0.69 -6.62
CA SER A 84 21.87 -0.51 -5.82
C SER A 84 21.54 0.21 -4.51
N ALA A 85 22.33 -0.01 -3.45
CA ALA A 85 22.16 0.74 -2.21
C ALA A 85 22.34 2.25 -2.46
N GLU A 86 23.27 2.64 -3.33
CA GLU A 86 23.51 4.03 -3.70
C GLU A 86 22.28 4.71 -4.31
N ASP A 87 21.60 4.04 -5.25
CA ASP A 87 20.38 4.58 -5.87
C ASP A 87 19.26 4.78 -4.85
N ILE A 88 19.07 3.80 -3.96
CA ILE A 88 18.04 3.85 -2.91
C ILE A 88 18.37 4.97 -1.92
N MET A 89 19.63 5.10 -1.49
CA MET A 89 20.07 6.18 -0.61
C MET A 89 19.86 7.55 -1.26
N CYS A 90 20.22 7.71 -2.53
CA CYS A 90 19.98 8.94 -3.28
C CYS A 90 18.49 9.31 -3.30
N ASP A 91 17.60 8.34 -3.49
CA ASP A 91 16.15 8.56 -3.47
C ASP A 91 15.65 8.93 -2.07
N LEU A 92 16.13 8.27 -1.01
CA LEU A 92 15.76 8.57 0.37
C LEU A 92 16.22 9.98 0.80
N VAL A 93 17.41 10.41 0.37
CA VAL A 93 17.91 11.77 0.59
C VAL A 93 17.11 12.79 -0.23
N ARG A 94 16.85 12.50 -1.52
CA ARG A 94 16.04 13.37 -2.40
C ARG A 94 14.64 13.60 -1.83
N ASN A 95 14.04 12.56 -1.27
CA ASN A 95 12.71 12.60 -0.63
C ASN A 95 12.75 13.07 0.83
N ARG A 96 13.89 13.59 1.31
CA ARG A 96 14.06 14.19 2.65
C ARG A 96 13.82 13.23 3.82
N PHE A 97 13.94 11.93 3.59
CA PHE A 97 13.93 10.96 4.68
C PHE A 97 15.26 10.92 5.44
N LEU A 98 16.36 11.18 4.73
CA LEU A 98 17.73 11.15 5.25
C LEU A 98 18.46 12.47 4.95
N THR A 99 19.43 12.80 5.78
CA THR A 99 20.44 13.83 5.55
C THR A 99 21.82 13.21 5.48
N VAL A 100 22.69 13.80 4.67
CA VAL A 100 24.10 13.40 4.55
C VAL A 100 24.93 14.48 5.24
N ASP A 101 25.60 14.09 6.31
CA ASP A 101 26.58 14.95 6.99
C ASP A 101 27.97 14.56 6.50
N GLU A 102 28.63 15.45 5.77
CA GLU A 102 30.03 15.29 5.44
C GLU A 102 30.86 15.75 6.64
N ASN A 103 31.70 14.86 7.19
CA ASN A 103 32.64 15.25 8.23
C ASN A 103 34.02 15.58 7.62
N PRO A 104 34.32 16.87 7.33
CA PRO A 104 35.55 17.26 6.66
C PRO A 104 36.80 16.95 7.49
N ALA A 105 36.69 16.79 8.81
CA ALA A 105 37.83 16.45 9.66
C ALA A 105 38.31 15.01 9.45
N VAL A 106 37.37 14.06 9.31
CA VAL A 106 37.68 12.64 9.11
C VAL A 106 38.20 12.40 7.68
N ALA A 107 37.62 13.09 6.69
CA ALA A 107 38.09 13.05 5.31
C ALA A 107 39.55 13.52 5.16
N ARG A 108 39.96 14.51 5.96
CA ARG A 108 41.35 15.01 5.97
C ARG A 108 42.35 14.09 6.68
N ILE A 109 41.90 13.28 7.65
CA ILE A 109 42.78 12.40 8.43
C ILE A 109 42.99 11.05 7.72
N TYR A 110 41.91 10.47 7.17
CA TYR A 110 41.96 9.12 6.60
C TYR A 110 41.93 9.10 5.07
N GLY A 111 41.72 10.25 4.40
CA GLY A 111 41.65 10.32 2.94
C GLY A 111 40.41 9.65 2.33
N ILE A 112 39.43 9.28 3.15
CA ILE A 112 38.17 8.64 2.73
C ILE A 112 37.04 9.62 3.04
N PRO A 113 36.13 9.94 2.09
CA PRO A 113 34.95 10.73 2.39
C PRO A 113 34.08 9.98 3.40
N ALA A 114 34.14 10.39 4.67
CA ALA A 114 33.29 9.87 5.73
C ALA A 114 31.93 10.57 5.67
N THR A 115 31.06 10.06 4.79
CA THR A 115 29.67 10.48 4.70
C THR A 115 28.87 9.76 5.78
N LYS A 116 28.32 10.54 6.71
CA LYS A 116 27.43 10.01 7.75
C LYS A 116 25.98 10.24 7.34
N LEU A 117 25.17 9.18 7.38
CA LEU A 117 23.74 9.22 7.14
C LEU A 117 23.01 9.40 8.48
N SER A 118 22.13 10.40 8.51
CA SER A 118 21.30 10.71 9.67
C SER A 118 19.83 10.75 9.24
N PRO A 119 18.89 10.11 9.96
CA PRO A 119 17.47 10.16 9.62
C PRO A 119 16.86 11.51 10.01
N THR A 120 15.98 12.04 9.16
CA THR A 120 15.23 13.28 9.43
C THR A 120 14.02 13.02 10.34
N GLN A 121 13.32 14.08 10.76
CA GLN A 121 12.03 13.92 11.45
C GLN A 121 11.01 13.15 10.59
N LEU A 122 11.00 13.37 9.27
CA LEU A 122 10.15 12.63 8.34
C LEU A 122 10.56 11.16 8.22
N GLY A 123 11.87 10.87 8.18
CA GLY A 123 12.40 9.50 8.21
C GLY A 123 11.99 8.73 9.47
N ARG A 124 12.18 9.36 10.64
CA ARG A 124 11.78 8.77 11.93
C ARG A 124 10.26 8.60 12.04
N ALA A 125 9.48 9.59 11.60
CA ALA A 125 8.02 9.48 11.60
C ALA A 125 7.54 8.32 10.72
N THR A 126 8.13 8.14 9.54
CA THR A 126 7.83 7.02 8.62
C THR A 126 8.09 5.66 9.25
N LEU A 127 9.21 5.51 9.97
CA LEU A 127 9.52 4.30 10.73
C LEU A 127 8.45 4.03 11.79
N VAL A 128 8.15 5.04 12.63
CA VAL A 128 7.21 4.89 13.76
C VAL A 128 5.78 4.65 13.30
N SER A 129 5.35 5.27 12.20
CA SER A 129 4.03 5.07 11.60
C SER A 129 3.92 3.74 10.82
N ALA A 130 5.01 2.97 10.74
CA ALA A 130 5.11 1.71 9.98
C ALA A 130 4.69 1.83 8.50
N LEU A 131 4.75 3.04 7.94
CA LEU A 131 4.37 3.32 6.55
C LEU A 131 5.56 3.04 5.62
N PRO A 132 5.32 2.48 4.43
CA PRO A 132 6.37 2.46 3.41
C PRO A 132 6.67 3.92 2.94
N PRO A 133 7.90 4.22 2.51
CA PRO A 133 8.32 5.59 2.20
C PRO A 133 7.44 6.31 1.15
N ASP A 134 6.98 5.60 0.13
CA ASP A 134 6.08 6.13 -0.89
C ASP A 134 4.71 6.55 -0.31
N ALA A 135 4.14 5.72 0.57
CA ALA A 135 2.90 6.06 1.28
C ALA A 135 3.11 7.20 2.27
N ALA A 136 4.26 7.26 2.96
CA ALA A 136 4.57 8.35 3.89
C ALA A 136 4.64 9.70 3.18
N LEU A 137 5.21 9.77 1.97
CA LEU A 137 5.16 11.00 1.15
C LEU A 137 3.73 11.39 0.78
N PHE A 138 2.88 10.42 0.45
CA PHE A 138 1.47 10.65 0.16
C PHE A 138 0.76 11.28 1.37
N VAL A 139 0.91 10.66 2.55
CA VAL A 139 0.31 11.12 3.81
C VAL A 139 0.83 12.50 4.20
N PHE A 140 2.14 12.70 4.14
CA PHE A 140 2.76 13.97 4.49
C PHE A 140 2.24 15.11 3.60
N ALA A 141 2.10 14.88 2.29
CA ALA A 141 1.54 15.86 1.37
C ALA A 141 0.08 16.19 1.68
N ASP A 142 -0.74 15.17 1.95
CA ASP A 142 -2.16 15.36 2.28
C ASP A 142 -2.34 16.10 3.62
N LEU A 143 -1.54 15.77 4.65
CA LEU A 143 -1.56 16.47 5.93
C LEU A 143 -1.04 17.91 5.80
N GLN A 144 0.00 18.14 5.00
CA GLN A 144 0.48 19.49 4.71
C GLN A 144 -0.56 20.33 3.96
N GLN A 145 -1.42 19.70 3.15
CA GLN A 145 -2.56 20.38 2.55
C GLN A 145 -3.66 20.65 3.58
N ALA A 146 -4.01 19.66 4.41
CA ALA A 146 -5.05 19.76 5.43
C ALA A 146 -4.75 20.83 6.49
N THR A 147 -3.48 21.05 6.84
CA THR A 147 -3.07 22.14 7.76
C THR A 147 -3.37 23.54 7.20
N LYS A 148 -3.52 23.70 5.88
CA LYS A 148 -3.88 24.98 5.25
C LYS A 148 -5.38 25.20 5.19
N SER A 149 -6.16 24.12 5.04
CA SER A 149 -7.61 24.18 4.93
C SER A 149 -8.23 22.82 5.24
N ILE A 150 -9.19 22.80 6.15
CA ILE A 150 -9.95 21.61 6.51
C ILE A 150 -11.46 21.90 6.38
N VAL A 151 -12.17 21.08 5.62
CA VAL A 151 -13.65 21.12 5.56
C VAL A 151 -14.20 20.39 6.78
N LEU A 152 -14.99 21.09 7.60
CA LEU A 152 -15.59 20.58 8.85
C LEU A 152 -17.12 20.56 8.82
N ASP A 153 -17.73 20.66 7.63
CA ASP A 153 -19.18 20.53 7.46
C ASP A 153 -19.69 19.15 7.90
N THR A 154 -18.88 18.12 7.66
CA THR A 154 -19.10 16.73 8.03
C THR A 154 -17.77 16.05 8.34
N GLU A 155 -17.82 14.84 8.87
CA GLU A 155 -16.65 14.02 9.17
C GLU A 155 -15.95 13.46 7.91
N LEU A 156 -16.51 13.68 6.71
CA LEU A 156 -16.02 13.08 5.47
C LEU A 156 -14.56 13.46 5.17
N HIS A 157 -14.16 14.71 5.41
CA HIS A 157 -12.78 15.13 5.11
C HIS A 157 -11.79 14.52 6.10
N MET A 158 -12.14 14.46 7.40
CA MET A 158 -11.33 13.75 8.40
C MET A 158 -11.21 12.27 8.04
N LEU A 159 -12.32 11.65 7.62
CA LEU A 159 -12.35 10.26 7.21
C LEU A 159 -11.50 9.99 5.96
N TYR A 160 -11.48 10.92 5.00
CA TYR A 160 -10.60 10.84 3.83
C TYR A 160 -9.12 10.76 4.23
N LEU A 161 -8.68 11.58 5.20
CA LEU A 161 -7.29 11.59 5.68
C LEU A 161 -6.88 10.26 6.33
N VAL A 162 -7.81 9.55 6.99
CA VAL A 162 -7.56 8.23 7.59
C VAL A 162 -8.00 7.05 6.71
N THR A 163 -8.46 7.31 5.48
CA THR A 163 -8.73 6.25 4.51
C THR A 163 -7.42 5.84 3.84
N PRO A 164 -7.04 4.56 3.81
CA PRO A 164 -5.79 4.11 3.19
C PRO A 164 -5.70 4.46 1.69
N THR A 165 -4.50 4.72 1.20
CA THR A 165 -4.25 5.13 -0.20
C THR A 165 -4.25 3.96 -1.19
N ASN A 166 -4.05 2.74 -0.72
CA ASN A 166 -3.87 1.53 -1.52
C ASN A 166 -5.03 0.52 -1.36
N CYS A 167 -6.27 1.00 -1.38
CA CYS A 167 -7.43 0.13 -1.26
C CYS A 167 -7.61 -0.73 -2.53
N SER A 168 -7.24 -2.01 -2.46
CA SER A 168 -7.54 -3.03 -3.48
C SER A 168 -9.05 -3.28 -3.67
N VAL A 169 -9.88 -2.67 -2.81
CA VAL A 169 -11.35 -2.69 -2.82
C VAL A 169 -11.96 -2.39 -4.19
N TRP A 170 -11.28 -1.58 -5.01
CA TRP A 170 -11.81 -1.06 -6.27
C TRP A 170 -11.20 -1.69 -7.54
N GLN A 171 -10.57 -2.86 -7.42
CA GLN A 171 -10.10 -3.58 -8.61
C GLN A 171 -11.29 -3.88 -9.54
N GLY A 172 -11.25 -3.39 -10.77
CA GLY A 172 -12.33 -3.56 -11.75
C GLY A 172 -13.59 -2.73 -11.47
N CYS A 173 -13.47 -1.60 -10.75
CA CYS A 173 -14.63 -0.74 -10.46
C CYS A 173 -15.35 -0.22 -11.72
N ASP A 174 -16.67 -0.10 -11.64
CA ASP A 174 -17.51 0.48 -12.69
C ASP A 174 -17.51 2.02 -12.58
N TRP A 175 -16.68 2.67 -13.40
CA TRP A 175 -16.58 4.12 -13.45
C TRP A 175 -17.91 4.81 -13.80
N ASN A 176 -18.82 4.16 -14.56
CA ASN A 176 -20.14 4.74 -14.84
C ASN A 176 -21.00 4.84 -13.58
N HIS A 177 -20.93 3.80 -12.75
CA HIS A 177 -21.61 3.78 -11.46
C HIS A 177 -21.00 4.81 -10.50
N LEU A 178 -19.68 4.90 -10.43
CA LEU A 178 -18.99 5.90 -9.62
C LEU A 178 -19.30 7.34 -10.07
N HIS A 179 -19.39 7.59 -11.37
CA HIS A 179 -19.84 8.87 -11.91
C HIS A 179 -21.28 9.19 -11.45
N THR A 180 -22.18 8.21 -11.49
CA THR A 180 -23.57 8.39 -11.01
C THR A 180 -23.62 8.78 -9.53
N ILE A 181 -22.76 8.19 -8.70
CA ILE A 181 -22.61 8.59 -7.28
C ILE A 181 -22.07 10.01 -7.20
N PHE A 182 -21.02 10.33 -7.95
CA PHE A 182 -20.34 11.62 -7.93
C PHE A 182 -21.26 12.78 -8.35
N SER A 183 -22.09 12.59 -9.39
CA SER A 183 -23.05 13.61 -9.82
C SER A 183 -24.12 13.92 -8.76
N LYS A 184 -24.43 12.95 -7.89
CA LYS A 184 -25.46 13.06 -6.84
C LYS A 184 -24.90 13.48 -5.48
N LEU A 185 -23.63 13.90 -5.40
CA LEU A 185 -23.04 14.38 -4.15
C LEU A 185 -23.78 15.60 -3.61
N ARG A 186 -23.94 15.63 -2.29
CA ARG A 186 -24.47 16.79 -1.55
C ARG A 186 -23.48 17.95 -1.60
N ASN A 187 -23.93 19.15 -1.24
CA ASN A 187 -23.10 20.35 -1.34
C ASN A 187 -21.88 20.27 -0.41
N GLU A 188 -22.03 19.66 0.77
CA GLU A 188 -20.95 19.43 1.74
C GLU A 188 -19.91 18.47 1.16
N GLU A 189 -20.36 17.37 0.56
CA GLU A 189 -19.50 16.35 -0.05
C GLU A 189 -18.75 16.89 -1.27
N LYS A 190 -19.40 17.74 -2.09
CA LYS A 190 -18.78 18.43 -3.23
C LYS A 190 -17.67 19.38 -2.79
N ARG A 191 -17.81 20.05 -1.63
CA ARG A 191 -16.74 20.89 -1.06
C ARG A 191 -15.53 20.05 -0.71
N VAL A 192 -15.73 18.89 -0.08
CA VAL A 192 -14.64 17.95 0.21
C VAL A 192 -13.99 17.43 -1.07
N ALA A 193 -14.78 16.98 -2.05
CA ALA A 193 -14.28 16.51 -3.35
C ALA A 193 -13.38 17.55 -4.02
N LYS A 194 -13.83 18.81 -4.07
CA LYS A 194 -13.06 19.92 -4.64
C LYS A 194 -11.76 20.16 -3.88
N LEU A 195 -11.78 20.10 -2.55
CA LEU A 195 -10.59 20.34 -1.73
C LEU A 195 -9.53 19.25 -1.91
N VAL A 196 -9.95 17.97 -1.90
CA VAL A 196 -9.02 16.83 -2.07
C VAL A 196 -8.59 16.63 -3.53
N GLY A 197 -9.20 17.34 -4.48
CA GLY A 197 -8.87 17.25 -5.91
C GLY A 197 -9.62 16.17 -6.69
N ALA A 198 -10.61 15.52 -6.08
CA ALA A 198 -11.51 14.61 -6.77
C ALA A 198 -12.43 15.42 -7.69
N ASN A 199 -12.35 15.16 -8.99
CA ASN A 199 -12.99 16.00 -10.00
C ASN A 199 -13.69 15.20 -11.10
N ASP A 200 -14.77 15.79 -11.61
CA ASP A 200 -15.62 15.19 -12.63
C ASP A 200 -14.86 14.95 -13.95
N ARG A 201 -13.93 15.84 -14.31
CA ARG A 201 -13.10 15.75 -15.51
C ARG A 201 -12.32 14.42 -15.57
N PHE A 202 -11.70 14.02 -14.45
CA PHE A 202 -10.96 12.77 -14.39
C PHE A 202 -11.90 11.58 -14.52
N ILE A 203 -13.04 11.58 -13.83
CA ILE A 203 -14.02 10.48 -13.91
C ILE A 203 -14.54 10.32 -15.34
N LEU A 204 -14.92 11.42 -16.00
CA LEU A 204 -15.35 11.42 -17.41
C LEU A 204 -14.26 10.92 -18.36
N SER A 205 -12.98 11.20 -18.08
CA SER A 205 -11.88 10.66 -18.89
C SER A 205 -11.84 9.13 -18.84
N ARG A 206 -12.17 8.51 -17.69
CA ARG A 206 -12.25 7.05 -17.55
C ARG A 206 -13.44 6.45 -18.29
N LEU A 207 -14.58 7.14 -18.31
CA LEU A 207 -15.75 6.71 -19.08
C LEU A 207 -15.47 6.65 -20.59
N ARG A 208 -14.62 7.56 -21.08
CA ARG A 208 -14.20 7.61 -22.49
C ARG A 208 -13.15 6.57 -22.87
N GLY A 209 -12.80 5.67 -21.94
CA GLY A 209 -11.80 4.63 -22.17
C GLY A 209 -10.36 5.14 -22.15
N ALA A 210 -10.09 6.32 -21.59
CA ALA A 210 -8.70 6.73 -21.36
C ALA A 210 -8.06 5.75 -20.39
N SER A 211 -6.95 5.13 -20.82
CA SER A 211 -6.15 4.27 -19.95
C SER A 211 -5.44 5.12 -18.89
N ALA A 212 -5.47 4.68 -17.64
CA ALA A 212 -4.50 5.11 -16.64
C ALA A 212 -3.88 3.87 -16.06
N ALA A 213 -2.59 3.96 -15.82
CA ALA A 213 -1.95 3.03 -14.91
C ALA A 213 -2.66 3.13 -13.55
N SER A 214 -2.88 1.99 -12.91
CA SER A 214 -3.37 1.95 -11.53
C SER A 214 -2.45 2.69 -10.56
N SER A 215 -1.18 2.90 -10.94
CA SER A 215 -0.19 3.69 -10.19
C SER A 215 -0.34 5.21 -10.37
N ASP A 216 -1.25 5.69 -11.23
CA ASP A 216 -1.51 7.12 -11.37
C ASP A 216 -2.03 7.68 -10.03
N ARG A 217 -1.36 8.70 -9.50
CA ARG A 217 -1.78 9.36 -8.25
C ARG A 217 -3.21 9.86 -8.34
N SER A 218 -3.65 10.36 -9.50
CA SER A 218 -5.02 10.80 -9.68
C SER A 218 -6.00 9.62 -9.62
N TYR A 219 -5.63 8.45 -10.15
CA TYR A 219 -6.45 7.24 -10.05
C TYR A 219 -6.66 6.83 -8.59
N GLN A 220 -5.58 6.71 -7.82
CA GLN A 220 -5.63 6.34 -6.41
C GLN A 220 -6.40 7.37 -5.55
N LEU A 221 -6.23 8.66 -5.83
CA LEU A 221 -6.95 9.74 -5.16
C LEU A 221 -8.47 9.61 -5.31
N HIS A 222 -8.96 9.35 -6.53
CA HIS A 222 -10.40 9.22 -6.77
C HIS A 222 -10.97 7.96 -6.10
N LEU A 223 -10.25 6.84 -6.17
CA LEU A 223 -10.67 5.62 -5.48
C LEU A 223 -10.68 5.80 -3.95
N ARG A 224 -9.67 6.47 -3.40
CA ARG A 224 -9.62 6.84 -1.98
C ARG A 224 -10.80 7.71 -1.59
N PHE A 225 -11.19 8.68 -2.43
CA PHE A 225 -12.37 9.51 -2.19
C PHE A 225 -13.66 8.68 -2.14
N PHE A 226 -13.85 7.72 -3.05
CA PHE A 226 -15.01 6.81 -2.99
C PHE A 226 -14.97 5.84 -1.80
N SER A 227 -13.78 5.36 -1.41
CA SER A 227 -13.60 4.62 -0.15
C SER A 227 -14.05 5.45 1.05
N ALA A 228 -13.65 6.72 1.11
CA ALA A 228 -14.03 7.62 2.19
C ALA A 228 -15.55 7.87 2.21
N LEU A 229 -16.21 8.01 1.05
CA LEU A 229 -17.67 8.10 0.97
C LEU A 229 -18.38 6.83 1.46
N ALA A 230 -17.84 5.66 1.14
CA ALA A 230 -18.40 4.39 1.62
C ALA A 230 -18.24 4.25 3.14
N LEU A 231 -17.06 4.58 3.67
CA LEU A 231 -16.83 4.61 5.12
C LEU A 231 -17.69 5.67 5.81
N PHE A 232 -17.94 6.81 5.15
CA PHE A 232 -18.76 7.89 5.70
C PHE A 232 -20.21 7.42 5.90
N ASP A 233 -20.75 6.66 4.95
CA ASP A 233 -22.04 6.01 5.09
C ASP A 233 -22.06 4.98 6.25
N VAL A 234 -20.98 4.22 6.43
CA VAL A 234 -20.86 3.24 7.51
C VAL A 234 -20.84 3.92 8.89
N ILE A 235 -20.06 4.98 9.07
CA ILE A 235 -20.02 5.71 10.35
C ILE A 235 -21.32 6.49 10.61
N SER A 236 -22.08 6.80 9.57
CA SER A 236 -23.43 7.38 9.67
C SER A 236 -24.52 6.35 10.01
N GLU A 237 -24.13 5.20 10.56
CA GLU A 237 -25.02 4.11 11.00
C GLU A 237 -25.93 3.52 9.92
N LYS A 238 -25.55 3.64 8.63
CA LYS A 238 -26.29 2.96 7.56
C LYS A 238 -26.01 1.45 7.58
N PRO A 239 -27.01 0.60 7.29
CA PRO A 239 -26.81 -0.85 7.23
C PRO A 239 -25.70 -1.22 6.24
N ILE A 240 -24.75 -2.07 6.66
CA ILE A 240 -23.58 -2.46 5.85
C ILE A 240 -24.00 -3.01 4.48
N ASP A 241 -25.10 -3.78 4.42
CA ASP A 241 -25.63 -4.33 3.16
C ASP A 241 -26.15 -3.25 2.21
N GLU A 242 -26.71 -2.16 2.74
CA GLU A 242 -27.14 -1.03 1.93
C GLU A 242 -25.94 -0.29 1.35
N VAL A 243 -24.90 -0.05 2.16
CA VAL A 243 -23.67 0.62 1.71
C VAL A 243 -22.95 -0.24 0.68
N ALA A 244 -22.76 -1.54 0.95
CA ALA A 244 -22.14 -2.49 0.03
C ALA A 244 -22.84 -2.49 -1.34
N ARG A 245 -24.18 -2.54 -1.34
CA ARG A 245 -25.00 -2.46 -2.56
C ARG A 245 -24.90 -1.10 -3.25
N ARG A 246 -24.90 0.01 -2.49
CA ARG A 246 -24.76 1.38 -3.03
C ARG A 246 -23.45 1.53 -3.78
N PHE A 247 -22.34 1.02 -3.25
CA PHE A 247 -21.01 1.14 -3.85
C PHE A 247 -20.63 -0.04 -4.76
N ARG A 248 -21.51 -1.05 -4.90
CA ARG A 248 -21.26 -2.30 -5.66
C ARG A 248 -19.98 -3.02 -5.24
N ILE A 249 -19.70 -3.04 -3.95
CA ILE A 249 -18.59 -3.78 -3.34
C ILE A 249 -19.15 -4.90 -2.46
N SER A 250 -18.40 -5.98 -2.27
CA SER A 250 -18.86 -7.06 -1.40
C SER A 250 -18.88 -6.61 0.06
N ARG A 251 -19.80 -7.18 0.86
CA ARG A 251 -19.85 -6.92 2.32
C ARG A 251 -18.50 -7.21 2.99
N GLY A 252 -17.84 -8.31 2.63
CA GLY A 252 -16.53 -8.67 3.16
C GLY A 252 -15.46 -7.64 2.79
N THR A 253 -15.48 -7.13 1.55
CA THR A 253 -14.57 -6.07 1.10
C THR A 253 -14.78 -4.77 1.88
N LEU A 254 -16.03 -4.38 2.12
CA LEU A 254 -16.34 -3.19 2.92
C LEU A 254 -15.90 -3.34 4.38
N GLN A 255 -16.06 -4.53 4.97
CA GLN A 255 -15.56 -4.82 6.32
C GLN A 255 -14.02 -4.79 6.39
N THR A 256 -13.33 -5.35 5.39
CA THR A 256 -11.88 -5.25 5.28
C THR A 256 -11.44 -3.78 5.17
N LEU A 257 -12.12 -2.96 4.36
CA LEU A 257 -11.84 -1.54 4.24
C LEU A 257 -12.00 -0.81 5.59
N GLN A 258 -13.05 -1.13 6.34
CA GLN A 258 -13.28 -0.57 7.68
C GLN A 258 -12.15 -0.92 8.64
N GLN A 259 -11.75 -2.20 8.71
CA GLN A 259 -10.67 -2.65 9.58
C GLN A 259 -9.32 -2.02 9.20
N GLN A 260 -9.01 -1.96 7.90
CA GLN A 260 -7.80 -1.32 7.41
C GLN A 260 -7.77 0.17 7.74
N SER A 261 -8.89 0.86 7.58
CA SER A 261 -8.99 2.29 7.89
C SER A 261 -8.88 2.56 9.39
N ALA A 262 -9.44 1.69 10.23
CA ALA A 262 -9.28 1.78 11.68
C ALA A 262 -7.82 1.63 12.12
N THR A 263 -7.08 0.67 11.52
CA THR A 263 -5.64 0.52 11.78
C THR A 263 -4.84 1.71 11.23
N TYR A 264 -5.16 2.17 10.02
CA TYR A 264 -4.48 3.28 9.37
C TYR A 264 -4.69 4.61 10.10
N ALA A 265 -5.83 4.80 10.76
CA ALA A 265 -6.09 5.98 11.60
C ALA A 265 -5.15 6.07 12.82
N GLY A 266 -4.58 4.94 13.26
CA GLY A 266 -3.63 4.89 14.38
C GLY A 266 -2.16 4.98 13.98
N MET A 267 -1.86 5.00 12.67
CA MET A 267 -0.52 5.19 12.11
C MET A 267 -0.19 6.67 11.98
#